data_AF-A0A3D4D853-F1
#
_entry.id   AF-A0A3D4D853-F1
#
_cell.length_a   1.000
_cell.length_b   1.000
_cell.length_c   1.000
_cell.angle_alpha   90.00
_cell.angle_beta   90.00
_cell.angle_gamma   90.00
#
_symmetry.space_group_name_H-M   'P 1'
#
loop_
_entity.id
_entity.type
_entity.pdbx_description
1 polymer ?
#
loop_
_entity_poly.entity_id
_entity_poly.type
_entity_poly.pdbx_seq_one_letter_code
_entity_poly.pdbx_strand_id
1 'polypeptide(L)'
;MDPLAIKFEEEIRAKMLHAKKECRYNPTRFNQMIAKYGGVETAKRLIANALQTGNTSDGFTTLCLYGRLDLTMENSVCKPEYQSLFSPEEIAYCKEVLG
;
A
#
# COMPACT_ATOMS: atom_id res chain seq x y z
N MET A 1 -13.18 -14.90 6.91
CA MET A 1 -12.23 -13.92 6.36
C MET A 1 -12.52 -12.59 7.06
N ASP A 2 -11.52 -11.91 7.59
CA ASP A 2 -11.71 -10.68 8.39
C ASP A 2 -12.36 -9.58 7.52
N PRO A 3 -13.55 -9.05 7.88
CA PRO A 3 -14.22 -8.00 7.11
C PRO A 3 -13.36 -6.77 6.88
N LEU A 4 -12.50 -6.42 7.84
CA LEU A 4 -11.64 -5.26 7.73
C LEU A 4 -10.50 -5.48 6.73
N ALA A 5 -9.96 -6.69 6.68
CA ALA A 5 -8.96 -7.08 5.70
C ALA A 5 -9.52 -7.08 4.26
N ILE A 6 -10.77 -7.50 4.08
CA ILE A 6 -11.48 -7.42 2.78
C ILE A 6 -11.64 -5.95 2.38
N LYS A 7 -12.15 -5.10 3.28
CA LYS A 7 -12.33 -3.67 3.02
C LYS A 7 -11.01 -2.98 2.66
N PHE A 8 -9.92 -3.32 3.35
CA PHE A 8 -8.58 -2.81 3.05
C PHE A 8 -8.13 -3.22 1.65
N GLU A 9 -8.31 -4.50 1.29
CA GLU A 9 -7.96 -5.01 -0.05
C GLU A 9 -8.75 -4.30 -1.16
N GLU A 10 -10.06 -4.12 -0.98
CA GLU A 10 -10.91 -3.42 -1.94
C GLU A 10 -10.45 -1.97 -2.15
N GLU A 11 -10.12 -1.26 -1.06
CA GLU A 11 -9.63 0.10 -1.13
C GLU A 11 -8.31 0.21 -1.91
N ILE A 12 -7.31 -0.59 -1.59
CA ILE A 12 -6.01 -0.51 -2.27
C ILE A 12 -6.14 -0.90 -3.75
N ARG A 13 -7.03 -1.84 -4.10
CA ARG A 13 -7.34 -2.18 -5.50
C ARG A 13 -8.00 -1.01 -6.23
N ALA A 14 -8.95 -0.33 -5.59
CA ALA A 14 -9.59 0.86 -6.16
C ALA A 14 -8.56 1.97 -6.40
N LYS A 15 -7.69 2.25 -5.42
CA LYS A 15 -6.59 3.22 -5.56
C LYS A 15 -5.64 2.86 -6.71
N MET A 16 -5.29 1.59 -6.88
CA MET A 16 -4.46 1.14 -8.00
C MET A 16 -5.14 1.33 -9.37
N LEU A 17 -6.47 1.22 -9.43
CA LEU A 17 -7.21 1.54 -10.65
C LEU A 17 -7.15 3.04 -10.98
N HIS A 18 -7.25 3.91 -9.96
CA HIS A 18 -7.05 5.35 -10.10
C HIS A 18 -5.62 5.68 -10.53
N ALA A 19 -4.62 5.07 -9.90
CA ALA A 19 -3.21 5.24 -10.25
C ALA A 19 -2.93 4.88 -11.72
N LYS A 20 -3.55 3.80 -12.22
CA LYS A 20 -3.43 3.40 -13.62
C LYS A 20 -4.01 4.43 -14.58
N LYS A 21 -5.16 5.01 -14.25
CA LYS A 21 -5.83 6.03 -15.08
C LYS A 21 -5.08 7.36 -15.06
N GLU A 22 -4.61 7.76 -13.89
CA GLU A 22 -4.16 9.14 -13.65
C GLU A 22 -2.64 9.29 -13.73
N CYS A 23 -1.88 8.23 -13.41
CA CYS A 23 -0.40 8.25 -13.37
C CYS A 23 0.23 7.34 -14.43
N ARG A 24 -0.57 6.69 -15.31
CA ARG A 24 -0.13 5.68 -16.28
C ARG A 24 0.72 4.54 -15.68
N TYR A 25 0.58 4.32 -14.37
CA TYR A 25 1.29 3.27 -13.64
C TYR A 25 0.56 1.94 -13.78
N ASN A 26 1.26 0.87 -14.17
CA ASN A 26 0.67 -0.46 -14.27
C ASN A 26 1.15 -1.38 -13.12
N PRO A 27 0.34 -1.57 -12.06
CA PRO A 27 0.71 -2.32 -10.86
C PRO A 27 0.68 -3.85 -11.04
N THR A 28 1.28 -4.41 -12.09
CA THR A 28 1.18 -5.84 -12.40
C THR A 28 1.68 -6.73 -11.26
N ARG A 29 2.87 -6.43 -10.71
CA ARG A 29 3.45 -7.19 -9.58
C ARG A 29 2.60 -7.07 -8.32
N PHE A 30 2.10 -5.87 -8.02
CA PHE A 30 1.25 -5.63 -6.86
C PHE A 30 -0.07 -6.42 -6.97
N ASN A 31 -0.72 -6.40 -8.13
CA ASN A 31 -1.93 -7.19 -8.37
C ASN A 31 -1.71 -8.70 -8.23
N GLN A 32 -0.56 -9.20 -8.69
CA GLN A 32 -0.17 -10.60 -8.50
C GLN A 32 0.03 -10.94 -7.01
N MET A 33 0.65 -10.03 -6.24
CA MET A 33 0.82 -10.21 -4.80
C MET A 33 -0.53 -10.26 -4.09
N ILE A 34 -1.45 -9.34 -4.37
CA ILE A 34 -2.78 -9.36 -3.75
C ILE A 34 -3.52 -10.65 -4.12
N ALA A 35 -3.49 -11.07 -5.39
CA ALA A 35 -4.13 -12.33 -5.79
C ALA A 35 -3.56 -13.57 -5.07
N LYS A 36 -2.28 -13.54 -4.68
CA LYS A 36 -1.59 -14.65 -4.02
C LYS A 36 -1.69 -14.62 -2.49
N TYR A 37 -1.64 -13.44 -1.90
CA TYR A 37 -1.46 -13.26 -0.45
C TYR A 37 -2.61 -12.48 0.22
N GLY A 38 -3.46 -11.82 -0.56
CA GLY A 38 -4.43 -10.84 -0.08
C GLY A 38 -3.81 -9.46 0.18
N GLY A 39 -4.66 -8.46 0.41
CA GLY A 39 -4.26 -7.06 0.55
C GLY A 39 -3.35 -6.80 1.76
N VAL A 40 -3.74 -7.27 2.94
CA VAL A 40 -3.01 -7.02 4.20
C VAL A 40 -1.61 -7.64 4.16
N GLU A 41 -1.52 -8.92 3.80
CA GLU A 41 -0.23 -9.62 3.74
C GLU A 41 0.69 -9.03 2.64
N THR A 42 0.12 -8.57 1.54
CA THR A 42 0.88 -7.83 0.51
C THR A 42 1.48 -6.55 1.06
N ALA A 43 0.69 -5.76 1.79
CA ALA A 43 1.16 -4.53 2.44
C ALA A 43 2.31 -4.81 3.42
N LYS A 44 2.13 -5.78 4.33
CA LYS A 44 3.15 -6.18 5.31
C LYS A 44 4.47 -6.60 4.64
N ARG A 45 4.40 -7.40 3.57
CA ARG A 45 5.60 -7.84 2.84
C ARG A 45 6.36 -6.69 2.19
N LEU A 46 5.64 -5.70 1.64
CA LEU A 46 6.26 -4.54 1.02
C LEU A 46 6.89 -3.62 2.06
N ILE A 47 6.21 -3.38 3.18
CA ILE A 47 6.73 -2.60 4.30
C ILE A 47 7.97 -3.28 4.90
N ALA A 48 7.89 -4.58 5.18
CA ALA A 48 9.03 -5.33 5.72
C ALA A 48 10.24 -5.31 4.77
N ASN A 49 10.01 -5.43 3.46
CA ASN A 49 11.09 -5.30 2.47
C ASN A 49 11.70 -3.90 2.44
N ALA A 50 10.87 -2.86 2.56
CA ALA A 50 11.36 -1.48 2.61
C ALA A 50 12.16 -1.20 3.88
N LEU A 51 11.69 -1.67 5.04
CA LEU A 51 12.41 -1.58 6.32
C LEU A 51 13.77 -2.30 6.27
N GLN A 52 13.84 -3.46 5.60
CA GLN A 52 15.08 -4.23 5.49
C GLN A 52 16.09 -3.61 4.51
N THR A 53 15.62 -3.01 3.42
CA THR A 53 16.48 -2.54 2.32
C THR A 53 16.71 -1.04 2.30
N GLY A 54 15.90 -0.27 3.04
CA GLY A 54 15.84 1.19 2.97
C GLY A 54 15.19 1.73 1.69
N ASN A 55 14.66 0.87 0.81
CA ASN A 55 14.11 1.28 -0.49
C ASN A 55 12.58 1.13 -0.52
N THR A 56 11.89 2.20 -0.92
CA THR A 56 10.46 2.16 -1.18
C THR A 56 10.15 1.35 -2.45
N SER A 57 8.92 0.84 -2.56
CA SER A 57 8.51 0.13 -3.77
C SER A 57 8.48 1.04 -5.00
N ASP A 58 8.73 0.49 -6.20
CA ASP A 58 8.65 1.26 -7.46
C ASP A 58 7.28 1.93 -7.66
N GLY A 59 6.21 1.29 -7.17
CA GLY A 59 4.86 1.85 -7.20
C GLY A 59 4.71 3.07 -6.30
N PHE A 60 5.27 3.01 -5.09
CA PHE A 60 5.33 4.16 -4.19
C PHE A 60 6.13 5.31 -4.82
N THR A 61 7.33 5.02 -5.32
CA THR A 61 8.20 6.02 -5.98
C THR A 61 7.48 6.68 -7.14
N THR A 62 6.79 5.90 -7.97
CA THR A 62 5.99 6.43 -9.08
C THR A 62 4.91 7.38 -8.57
N LEU A 63 4.08 6.95 -7.62
CA LEU A 63 2.99 7.79 -7.10
C LEU A 63 3.50 9.05 -6.41
N CYS A 64 4.64 8.98 -5.72
CA CYS A 64 5.32 10.13 -5.14
C CYS A 64 5.72 11.15 -6.21
N LEU A 65 6.34 10.71 -7.31
CA LEU A 65 6.71 11.58 -8.44
C LEU A 65 5.50 12.25 -9.12
N TYR A 66 4.34 11.60 -9.08
CA TYR A 66 3.07 12.17 -9.58
C TYR A 66 2.33 13.04 -8.54
N GLY A 67 2.85 13.18 -7.31
CA GLY A 67 2.18 13.92 -6.23
C GLY A 67 0.90 13.24 -5.74
N ARG A 68 0.78 11.92 -5.91
CA ARG A 68 -0.41 11.12 -5.60
C ARG A 68 -0.20 10.14 -4.47
N LEU A 69 0.39 10.63 -3.39
CA LEU A 69 0.57 9.86 -2.16
C LEU A 69 -0.77 9.37 -1.58
N ASP A 70 -1.88 10.06 -1.85
CA ASP A 70 -3.23 9.62 -1.52
C ASP A 70 -3.57 8.24 -2.10
N LEU A 71 -3.02 7.88 -3.26
CA LEU A 71 -3.24 6.60 -3.94
C LEU A 71 -2.33 5.47 -3.46
N THR A 72 -1.37 5.76 -2.60
CA THR A 72 -0.45 4.75 -2.07
C THR A 72 -1.16 3.79 -1.12
N MET A 73 -0.58 2.60 -0.97
CA MET A 73 -1.00 1.61 0.03
C MET A 73 -0.65 2.10 1.43
N GLU A 74 0.50 2.77 1.57
CA GLU A 74 0.99 3.40 2.79
C GLU A 74 -0.03 4.40 3.35
N ASN A 75 -0.64 5.22 2.48
CA ASN A 75 -1.72 6.12 2.89
C ASN A 75 -2.96 5.35 3.39
N SER A 76 -3.26 4.16 2.86
CA SER A 76 -4.33 3.31 3.41
C SER A 76 -3.94 2.73 4.77
N VAL A 77 -2.69 2.29 4.96
CA VAL A 77 -2.20 1.76 6.25
C VAL A 77 -2.33 2.79 7.38
N CYS A 78 -2.12 4.07 7.09
CA CYS A 78 -2.23 5.13 8.09
C CYS A 78 -3.67 5.45 8.53
N LYS A 79 -4.70 4.99 7.80
CA LYS A 79 -6.09 5.30 8.14
C LYS A 79 -6.51 4.66 9.47
N PRO A 80 -7.16 5.41 10.38
CA PRO A 80 -7.57 4.91 11.70
C PRO A 80 -8.37 3.61 11.65
N GLU A 81 -9.22 3.46 10.63
CA GLU A 81 -10.07 2.28 10.46
C GLU A 81 -9.28 0.98 10.21
N TYR A 82 -8.06 1.05 9.65
CA TYR A 82 -7.25 -0.12 9.31
C TYR A 82 -6.10 -0.38 10.29
N GLN A 83 -5.87 0.50 11.28
CA GLN A 83 -4.70 0.40 12.17
C GLN A 83 -4.62 -0.93 12.93
N SER A 84 -5.76 -1.57 13.25
CA SER A 84 -5.76 -2.88 13.93
C SER A 84 -5.21 -4.03 13.08
N LEU A 85 -5.06 -3.84 11.77
CA LEU A 85 -4.48 -4.83 10.86
C LEU A 85 -2.94 -4.81 10.86
N PHE A 86 -2.34 -3.74 11.36
CA PHE A 86 -0.91 -3.43 11.23
C PHE A 86 -0.26 -3.21 12.60
N SER A 87 1.05 -3.45 12.67
CA SER A 87 1.82 -3.15 13.86
C SER A 87 2.06 -1.63 14.00
N PRO A 88 2.34 -1.13 15.21
CA PRO A 88 2.74 0.27 15.40
C PRO A 88 3.97 0.65 14.57
N GLU A 89 4.91 -0.27 14.36
CA GLU A 89 6.12 -0.08 13.54
C GLU A 89 5.76 0.08 12.05
N GLU A 90 4.88 -0.77 11.53
CA GLU A 90 4.39 -0.68 10.14
C GLU A 90 3.68 0.66 9.89
N ILE A 91 2.84 1.09 10.83
CA ILE A 91 2.13 2.38 10.75
C ILE A 91 3.11 3.56 10.85
N ALA A 92 4.09 3.48 11.74
CA ALA A 92 5.10 4.53 11.92
C ALA A 92 5.93 4.72 10.64
N TYR A 93 6.40 3.62 10.05
CA TYR A 93 7.09 3.65 8.76
C TYR A 93 6.23 4.30 7.66
N CYS A 94 4.96 3.90 7.54
CA CYS A 94 4.07 4.48 6.53
C CYS A 94 3.87 5.99 6.74
N LYS A 95 3.79 6.46 7.99
CA LYS A 95 3.70 7.90 8.27
C LYS A 95 4.99 8.63 7.89
N GLU A 96 6.14 8.07 8.21
CA GLU A 96 7.44 8.66 7.91
C GLU A 96 7.64 8.87 6.40
N VAL A 97 7.31 7.87 5.58
CA VAL A 97 7.50 8.00 4.13
C VAL A 97 6.48 8.93 3.45
N LEU A 98 5.35 9.21 4.10
CA LEU A 98 4.32 10.11 3.57
C LEU A 98 4.60 11.59 3.83
N GLY A 99 5.50 11.92 4.78
CA GLY A 99 5.84 13.29 5.17
C GLY A 99 4.98 13.83 6.30
#